data_AF-A0A6P2E050-F1
#
_entry.id   AF-A0A6P2E050-F1
#
_cell.length_a   1.000
_cell.length_b   1.000
_cell.length_c   1.000
_cell.angle_alpha   90.00
_cell.angle_beta   90.00
_cell.angle_gamma   90.00
#
_symmetry.space_group_name_H-M   'P 1'
#
loop_
_entity.id
_entity.type
_entity.pdbx_description
1 polymer ?
#
loop_
_entity_poly.entity_id
_entity_poly.type
_entity_poly.pdbx_seq_one_letter_code
_entity_poly.pdbx_strand_id
1 'polypeptide(L)' 'MTSPQPLIGLPDLEGVLPADAGTLSSRGSLRERVERFESGLLEEAMRAHGSTRGVAKALGISQSSVVRKLRVPRSTV' A
#
# COMPACT_ATOMS: atom_id res chain seq x y z
N MET A 1 0.32 29.56 32.08
CA MET A 1 0.43 28.14 32.48
C MET A 1 -0.21 27.29 31.39
N THR A 2 0.58 26.52 30.64
CA THR A 2 0.05 25.56 29.67
C THR A 2 -0.36 24.30 30.44
N SER A 3 -1.65 23.97 30.46
CA SER A 3 -2.15 22.75 31.09
C SER A 3 -1.45 21.52 30.49
N PRO A 4 -1.03 20.52 31.29
CA PRO A 4 -0.56 19.25 30.75
C PRO A 4 -1.75 18.59 30.05
N GLN A 5 -1.75 18.64 28.72
CA GLN A 5 -2.73 17.92 27.92
C GLN A 5 -2.41 16.42 28.03
N PRO A 6 -3.40 15.56 28.31
CA PRO A 6 -3.19 14.11 28.23
C PRO A 6 -2.75 13.76 26.81
N LEU A 7 -1.67 12.97 26.69
CA LEU A 7 -1.20 12.52 25.38
C LEU A 7 -2.29 11.66 24.74
N ILE A 8 -2.82 12.13 23.60
CA ILE A 8 -3.72 11.36 22.76
C ILE A 8 -2.92 10.20 22.16
N GLY A 9 -3.32 8.98 22.48
CA GLY A 9 -2.69 7.74 22.02
C GLY A 9 -3.41 7.11 20.84
N LEU A 10 -2.73 6.16 20.19
CA LEU A 10 -3.34 5.30 19.16
C LEU A 10 -4.71 4.67 19.53
N PRO A 11 -4.98 4.21 20.78
CA PRO A 11 -6.31 3.68 21.12
C PRO A 11 -7.42 4.73 21.05
N ASP A 12 -7.12 6.02 21.14
CA ASP A 12 -8.10 7.10 21.05
C ASP A 12 -8.54 7.37 19.59
N LEU A 13 -7.84 6.78 18.61
CA LEU A 13 -8.10 6.93 17.18
C LEU A 13 -8.89 5.73 16.59
N GLU A 14 -9.30 4.77 17.41
CA GLU A 14 -10.07 3.60 17.00
C GLU A 14 -11.41 4.03 16.38
N GLY A 15 -11.65 3.66 15.13
CA GLY A 15 -12.88 4.01 14.38
C GLY A 15 -12.87 5.34 13.64
N VAL A 16 -11.87 6.21 13.87
CA VAL A 16 -11.64 7.42 13.07
C VAL A 16 -10.65 7.14 11.93
N LEU A 17 -9.62 6.37 12.24
CA LEU A 17 -8.65 5.92 11.23
C LEU A 17 -9.23 4.74 10.43
N PRO A 18 -9.03 4.72 9.11
CA PRO A 18 -9.40 3.56 8.31
C PRO A 18 -8.62 2.34 8.80
N ALA A 19 -9.23 1.15 8.73
CA ALA A 19 -8.71 -0.08 9.35
C ALA A 19 -7.30 -0.49 8.88
N ASP A 20 -6.82 0.10 7.79
CA ASP A 20 -5.50 -0.05 7.19
C ASP A 20 -4.46 0.97 7.68
N ALA A 21 -4.85 2.00 8.45
CA ALA A 21 -3.90 2.93 9.04
C ALA A 21 -2.93 2.24 10.02
N GLY A 22 -3.37 1.16 10.68
CA GLY A 22 -2.57 0.35 11.58
C GLY A 22 -1.80 -0.81 10.91
N THR A 23 -2.12 -1.22 9.69
CA THR A 23 -1.47 -2.38 9.02
C THR A 23 -0.09 -2.06 8.45
N LEU A 24 0.31 -0.78 8.47
CA LEU A 24 1.71 -0.35 8.31
C LEU A 24 2.60 -0.75 9.50
N SER A 25 2.03 -1.32 10.58
CA SER A 25 2.77 -1.96 11.67
C SER A 25 3.43 -3.27 11.19
N SER A 26 4.50 -3.04 10.44
CA SER A 26 5.60 -3.87 9.92
C SER A 26 5.84 -5.23 10.60
N ARG A 27 4.99 -6.22 10.34
CA ARG A 27 5.44 -7.63 10.38
C ARG A 27 5.97 -8.00 8.99
N GLY A 28 7.22 -8.47 8.93
CA GLY A 28 7.87 -8.92 7.70
C GLY A 28 9.12 -8.14 7.31
N SER A 29 9.92 -8.71 6.41
CA SER A 29 11.13 -8.08 5.88
C SER A 29 10.80 -6.79 5.09
N LEU A 30 11.76 -5.87 4.95
CA LEU A 30 11.58 -4.66 4.11
C LEU A 30 11.14 -5.04 2.69
N ARG A 31 11.66 -6.16 2.18
CA ARG A 31 11.28 -6.72 0.90
C ARG A 31 9.79 -7.06 0.83
N GLU A 32 9.26 -7.78 1.81
CA GLU A 32 7.83 -8.14 1.86
C GLU A 32 6.93 -6.91 1.97
N ARG A 33 7.39 -5.86 2.64
CA ARG A 33 6.65 -4.59 2.74
C ARG A 33 6.59 -3.87 1.40
N VAL A 34 7.72 -3.80 0.70
CA VAL A 34 7.78 -3.25 -0.67
C VAL A 34 6.87 -4.06 -1.58
N GLU A 35 6.95 -5.39 -1.56
CA GLU A 35 6.13 -6.27 -2.39
C GLU A 35 4.62 -6.07 -2.15
N ARG A 36 4.18 -5.96 -0.89
CA ARG A 36 2.78 -5.67 -0.54
C ARG A 36 2.32 -4.30 -1.03
N PHE A 37 3.13 -3.28 -0.78
CA PHE A 37 2.80 -1.91 -1.20
C PHE A 37 2.72 -1.79 -2.73
N GLU A 38 3.71 -2.33 -3.43
CA GLU A 38 3.72 -2.37 -4.89
C GLU A 38 2.53 -3.16 -5.46
N SER A 39 2.15 -4.26 -4.80
CA SER A 39 0.99 -5.05 -5.22
C SER A 39 -0.32 -4.26 -5.10
N GLY A 40 -0.52 -3.54 -4.00
CA GLY A 40 -1.69 -2.69 -3.80
C GLY A 40 -1.82 -1.61 -4.87
N LEU A 41 -0.72 -0.90 -5.15
CA LEU A 41 -0.68 0.11 -6.21
C LEU A 41 -0.97 -0.48 -7.60
N LEU A 42 -0.46 -1.67 -7.89
CA LEU A 42 -0.69 -2.33 -9.17
C LEU A 42 -2.17 -2.72 -9.34
N GLU A 43 -2.80 -3.23 -8.29
CA GLU A 43 -4.24 -3.58 -8.29
C GLU A 43 -5.13 -2.35 -8.44
N GLU A 44 -4.82 -1.28 -7.71
CA GLU A 44 -5.52 0.00 -7.84
C GLU A 44 -5.43 0.55 -9.26
N ALA A 45 -4.21 0.60 -9.81
CA ALA A 45 -4.00 1.08 -11.18
C ALA A 45 -4.70 0.19 -12.21
N MET A 46 -4.68 -1.14 -12.03
CA MET A 46 -5.39 -2.07 -12.92
C MET A 46 -6.91 -1.83 -12.89
N ARG A 47 -7.50 -1.60 -11.71
CA ARG A 47 -8.91 -1.24 -11.57
C ARG A 47 -9.24 0.11 -12.22
N ALA A 48 -8.36 1.10 -12.09
CA ALA A 48 -8.59 2.43 -12.62
C ALA A 48 -8.40 2.56 -14.15
N HIS A 49 -7.43 1.82 -14.73
CA HIS A 49 -7.02 2.03 -16.12
C HIS A 49 -7.32 0.86 -17.07
N GLY A 50 -7.67 -0.32 -16.54
CA GLY A 50 -8.14 -1.49 -17.31
C GLY A 50 -7.15 -2.12 -18.29
N SER A 51 -5.97 -1.54 -18.50
CA SER A 51 -4.98 -2.00 -19.47
C SER A 51 -3.56 -1.85 -18.94
N THR A 52 -2.67 -2.78 -19.32
CA THR A 52 -1.26 -2.74 -18.92
C THR A 52 -0.55 -1.47 -19.41
N ARG A 53 -0.93 -0.97 -20.59
CA ARG A 53 -0.43 0.30 -21.13
C ARG A 53 -0.92 1.50 -20.32
N GLY A 54 -2.18 1.52 -19.90
CA GLY A 54 -2.73 2.58 -19.05
C GLY A 54 -2.06 2.61 -17.67
N VAL A 55 -1.90 1.43 -17.07
CA VAL A 55 -1.19 1.27 -15.80
C VAL A 55 0.27 1.72 -15.89
N ALA A 56 0.98 1.34 -16.94
CA ALA A 56 2.36 1.76 -17.16
C ALA A 56 2.50 3.29 -17.19
N LYS A 57 1.58 3.97 -17.89
CA LYS A 57 1.55 5.43 -17.95
C LYS A 57 1.25 6.06 -16.59
N ALA A 58 0.31 5.49 -15.83
CA ALA A 58 -0.08 6.00 -14.51
C ALA A 58 1.01 5.82 -13.45
N LEU A 59 1.70 4.67 -13.46
CA LEU A 59 2.76 4.34 -12.52
C LEU A 59 4.14 4.89 -12.94
N GLY A 60 4.27 5.47 -14.14
CA GLY A 60 5.55 5.99 -14.65
C GLY A 60 6.60 4.90 -14.90
N ILE A 61 6.18 3.67 -15.21
CA ILE A 61 7.07 2.54 -15.49
C ILE A 61 6.82 1.97 -16.89
N SER A 62 7.70 1.08 -17.35
CA SER A 62 7.52 0.43 -18.65
C SER A 62 6.34 -0.56 -18.65
N GLN A 63 5.69 -0.74 -19.80
CA GLN A 63 4.63 -1.73 -19.96
C GLN A 63 5.12 -3.17 -19.70
N SER A 64 6.37 -3.48 -20.07
CA SER A 64 6.97 -4.80 -19.80
C SER A 64 7.22 -5.01 -18.30
N SER A 65 7.55 -3.95 -17.54
CA SER A 65 7.64 -4.00 -16.08
C SER A 65 6.30 -4.34 -15.44
N VAL A 66 5.21 -3.72 -15.91
CA VAL A 66 3.84 -4.04 -15.47
C VAL A 66 3.50 -5.50 -15.74
N VAL A 67 3.70 -5.96 -16.99
CA VAL A 67 3.42 -7.35 -17.38
C VAL A 67 4.24 -8.34 -16.54
N ARG A 68 5.51 -8.05 -16.30
CA ARG A 68 6.37 -8.90 -15.46
C ARG A 68 5.87 -8.94 -14.01
N LYS A 69 5.51 -7.79 -13.42
CA LYS A 69 4.97 -7.73 -12.05
C LYS A 69 3.61 -8.43 -11.91
N LEU A 70 2.77 -8.45 -12.96
CA LEU A 70 1.52 -9.21 -13.00
C LEU A 70 1.71 -10.73 -13.07
N ARG A 71 2.84 -11.20 -13.63
CA ARG A 71 3.14 -12.63 -13.80
C ARG A 71 3.82 -13.28 -12.60
N VAL A 72 4.47 -12.48 -11.75
CA VAL A 72 5.13 -13.00 -10.55
C VAL A 72 4.03 -13.42 -9.56
N PRO A 73 3.96 -14.70 -9.16
CA PRO A 73 3.05 -15.13 -8.11
C PRO A 73 3.34 -14.33 -6.85
N ARG A 74 2.33 -13.61 -6.36
CA ARG A 74 2.46 -12.80 -5.16
C ARG A 74 2.51 -13.76 -3.97
N SER A 75 3.54 -13.68 -3.15
CA SER A 75 3.67 -14.52 -1.95
C SER A 75 2.48 -14.27 -1.03
N THR A 76 1.54 -15.22 -1.03
CA THR A 76 0.50 -15.35 -0.03
C THR A 76 1.18 -15.79 1.26
N VAL A 77 1.38 -14.86 2.20
CA VAL A 77 1.80 -15.16 3.57
C VAL A 77 0.60 -14.97 4.48
#